data_AF-A0A2V9CTP1-F1
#
_entry.id   AF-A0A2V9CTP1-F1
#
_cell.length_a   1.000
_cell.length_b   1.000
_cell.length_c   1.000
_cell.angle_alpha   90.00
_cell.angle_beta   90.00
_cell.angle_gamma   90.00
#
_symmetry.space_group_name_H-M   'P 1'
#
loop_
_entity.id
_entity.type
_entity.pdbx_description
1 polymer ?
#
loop_
_entity_poly.entity_id
_entity_poly.type
_entity_poly.pdbx_seq_one_letter_code
_entity_poly.pdbx_strand_id
1 'polypeptide(L)' 'MPLPKGTEVEDAKASFENGVLEVTIPVPDLQQRHRQIPITTGQGTSGQRARSASQSG' A
#
# COMPACT_ATOMS: atom_id res chain seq x y z
N MET A 1 17.84 -8.17 1.39
CA MET A 1 16.46 -7.65 1.27
C MET A 1 15.49 -8.76 1.61
N PRO A 2 14.39 -8.49 2.31
CA PRO A 2 13.37 -9.51 2.55
C PRO A 2 12.63 -9.83 1.26
N LEU A 3 12.29 -11.11 1.07
CA LEU A 3 11.49 -11.55 -0.07
C LEU A 3 10.01 -11.17 0.12
N PRO A 4 9.26 -10.95 -0.98
CA PRO A 4 7.82 -10.78 -0.92
C PRO A 4 7.14 -11.98 -0.24
N LYS A 5 6.03 -11.72 0.46
CA LYS A 5 5.24 -12.80 1.08
C LYS A 5 4.57 -13.64 -0.02
N GLY A 6 4.60 -14.96 0.12
CA GLY A 6 4.05 -15.90 -0.87
C GLY A 6 4.98 -16.20 -2.04
N THR A 7 6.25 -15.79 -1.95
CA THR A 7 7.27 -16.19 -2.94
C THR A 7 7.56 -17.68 -2.82
N GLU A 8 7.51 -18.41 -3.94
CA GLU A 8 7.83 -19.84 -4.01
C GLU A 8 9.35 -20.03 -4.16
N VAL A 9 10.05 -19.99 -3.02
CA VAL A 9 11.52 -20.06 -2.98
C VAL A 9 12.05 -21.39 -3.51
N GLU A 10 11.25 -22.44 -3.39
CA GLU A 10 11.61 -23.81 -3.78
C GLU A 10 11.79 -23.94 -5.31
N ASP A 11 11.10 -23.10 -6.08
CA ASP A 11 11.14 -23.06 -7.54
C ASP A 11 12.08 -21.96 -8.08
N ALA A 12 12.94 -21.41 -7.23
CA ALA A 12 13.92 -20.41 -7.62
C ALA A 12 14.95 -20.96 -8.63
N LYS A 13 15.31 -20.16 -9.63
CA LYS A 13 16.35 -20.44 -10.62
C LYS A 13 17.48 -19.44 -10.47
N ALA A 14 18.71 -19.91 -10.62
CA ALA A 14 19.90 -19.06 -10.60
C ALA A 14 20.77 -19.31 -11.84
N SER A 15 21.31 -18.24 -12.39
CA SER A 15 22.31 -18.27 -13.47
C SER A 15 23.49 -17.38 -13.10
N PHE A 16 24.70 -17.80 -13.50
CA PHE A 16 25.92 -17.02 -13.30
C PHE A 16 26.62 -16.82 -14.63
N GLU A 17 26.58 -15.58 -15.13
CA GLU A 17 27.14 -15.24 -16.43
C GLU A 17 27.93 -13.94 -16.34
N ASN A 18 29.11 -13.90 -16.96
CA ASN A 18 29.98 -12.72 -17.01
C ASN A 18 30.28 -12.06 -15.65
N GLY A 19 30.34 -12.84 -14.57
CA GLY A 19 30.59 -12.33 -13.22
C GLY A 19 29.34 -11.83 -12.48
N VAL A 20 28.14 -11.98 -13.05
CA VAL A 20 26.86 -11.56 -12.45
C VAL A 20 26.05 -12.79 -12.07
N LEU A 21 25.54 -12.80 -10.83
CA LEU A 21 24.58 -13.78 -10.34
C LEU A 21 23.17 -13.23 -10.52
N GLU A 22 22.39 -13.84 -11.40
CA GLU A 22 20.97 -13.57 -11.56
C GLU A 22 20.15 -14.64 -10.84
N VAL A 23 19.18 -14.22 -10.03
CA VAL A 23 18.25 -15.10 -9.32
C VAL A 23 16.83 -14.73 -9.72
N THR A 24 16.14 -15.67 -10.37
CA THR A 24 14.73 -15.56 -10.75
C THR A 24 13.89 -16.36 -9.79
N ILE A 25 12.89 -15.73 -9.18
CA ILE A 25 11.94 -16.40 -8.29
C ILE A 25 10.53 -16.16 -8.82
N PRO A 26 9.75 -17.21 -9.12
CA PRO A 26 8.37 -17.04 -9.55
C PRO A 26 7.56 -16.40 -8.41
N VAL A 27 6.80 -15.37 -8.75
CA VAL A 27 5.86 -14.74 -7.83
C VAL A 27 4.46 -15.12 -8.31
N PRO A 28 3.65 -15.81 -7.50
CA PRO A 28 2.30 -16.16 -7.89
C PRO A 28 1.48 -14.89 -8.14
N ASP A 29 0.53 -14.98 -9.06
CA ASP A 29 -0.38 -13.89 -9.42
C ASP A 29 -1.21 -13.52 -8.18
N LEU A 30 -0.74 -12.51 -7.45
CA LEU A 30 -1.44 -11.96 -6.30
C LEU A 30 -2.64 -11.21 -6.87
N GLN A 31 -3.77 -11.93 -7.03
CA GLN A 31 -5.08 -11.32 -7.30
C GLN A 31 -5.21 -10.11 -6.41
N GLN A 32 -5.14 -8.93 -7.03
CA GLN A 32 -4.92 -7.67 -6.35
C GLN A 32 -6.17 -7.31 -5.54
N ARG A 33 -6.34 -7.93 -4.37
CA ARG A 33 -7.11 -7.37 -3.26
C ARG A 33 -6.23 -6.33 -2.58
N HIS A 34 -5.70 -5.38 -3.36
CA HIS A 34 -5.13 -4.17 -2.79
C HIS A 34 -6.29 -3.48 -2.09
N ARG A 35 -6.33 -3.58 -0.75
CA ARG A 35 -7.17 -2.70 0.06
C ARG A 35 -6.65 -1.30 -0.20
N GLN A 36 -7.30 -0.56 -1.09
CA GLN A 36 -7.06 0.86 -1.23
C GLN A 36 -7.40 1.49 0.12
N ILE A 37 -6.39 2.01 0.82
CA ILE A 37 -6.61 2.75 2.05
C ILE A 37 -6.85 4.20 1.64
N PRO A 38 -8.08 4.73 1.76
CA PRO A 38 -8.35 6.12 1.45
C PRO A 38 -7.56 7.01 2.41
N ILE A 39 -6.85 8.01 1.87
CA ILE A 39 -6.10 8.97 2.66
C ILE A 39 -7.03 10.14 2.97
N THR A 40 -7.52 10.23 4.21
CA THR A 40 -8.29 11.39 4.65
C THR A 40 -7.32 12.49 5.07
N THR A 41 -7.10 13.49 4.21
CA THR A 41 -6.42 14.73 4.59
C THR A 41 -7.38 15.57 5.43
N GLY A 42 -7.18 15.58 6.74
CA GLY A 42 -7.97 16.40 7.65
C GLY A 42 -7.77 17.89 7.39
N GLN A 43 -8.73 18.53 6.72
CA GLN A 43 -8.86 19.99 6.72
C GLN A 43 -10.33 20.40 6.79
N GLY A 44 -10.75 20.70 8.02
CA GLY A 44 -11.57 21.87 8.35
C GLY A 44 -13.06 21.86 8.03
N THR A 45 -13.89 21.42 8.99
CA THR A 45 -15.23 22.01 9.19
C THR A 45 -15.41 22.47 10.63
N SER A 46 -14.48 23.28 11.13
CA SER A 46 -14.73 24.22 12.23
C SER A 46 -15.45 25.44 11.67
N GLY A 47 -16.75 25.28 11.38
CA GLY A 47 -17.55 26.29 10.70
C GLY A 47 -19.03 26.32 11.11
N GLN A 48 -19.38 25.75 12.26
CA GLN A 48 -20.74 25.84 12.82
C GLN A 48 -20.68 26.09 14.33
N ARG A 49 -20.30 27.31 14.70
CA ARG A 49 -20.44 27.79 16.09
C ARG A 49 -20.93 29.24 16.19
N ALA A 50 -21.63 29.74 15.16
CA ALA A 50 -22.05 31.14 15.09
C ALA A 50 -23.49 31.36 14.56
N ARG A 51 -24.45 30.47 14.85
CA ARG A 51 -25.86 30.68 14.46
C ARG A 51 -26.89 30.44 15.57
N SER A 52 -26.47 30.21 16.81
CA SER A 52 -27.38 29.87 17.93
C SER A 52 -27.57 30.99 18.95
N ALA A 53 -27.14 32.23 18.66
CA ALA A 53 -27.16 33.33 19.65
C ALA A 53 -27.96 34.58 19.21
N SER A 54 -28.96 34.46 18.33
CA SER A 54 -29.75 35.63 17.91
C SER A 54 -31.19 35.33 17.49
N GLN A 55 -31.92 34.56 18.30
CA GLN A 55 -33.38 34.55 18.21
C GLN A 55 -34.02 34.42 19.60
N SER A 56 -33.92 35.51 20.38
CA SER A 56 -34.82 35.81 21.47
C SER A 56 -34.85 37.32 21.63
N GLY A 57 -35.95 37.92 21.22
CA GLY A 57 -36.23 39.36 21.19
C GLY A 57 -37.66 39.57 20.76
#